data_AF-A0A316E010-F1
#
_entry.id   AF-A0A316E010-F1
#
_cell.length_a   1.000
_cell.length_b   1.000
_cell.length_c   1.000
_cell.angle_alpha   90.00
_cell.angle_beta   90.00
_cell.angle_gamma   90.00
#
_symmetry.space_group_name_H-M   'P 1'
#
loop_
_entity.id
_entity.type
_entity.pdbx_description
1 polymer ?
#
loop_
_entity_poly.entity_id
_entity_poly.type
_entity_poly.pdbx_seq_one_letter_code
_entity_poly.pdbx_strand_id
1 'polypeptide(L)'
;MENSALRFRIEKEIEKLISESCANPQSTEKFETLHVAILKKYYNAADVSIDYHRKRVAMDIVMDDKNYDPTKVNTYIPLLHANLLFKNLKDFLKSCIEMDTKNLGFYAGLIRRFAKKEVKLTIV
;
A
#
# COMPACT_ATOMS: atom_id res chain seq x y z
N MET A 1 14.92 -22.49 6.50
CA MET A 1 15.89 -21.40 6.83
C MET A 1 15.96 -20.33 5.76
N GLU A 2 15.90 -20.65 4.46
CA GLU A 2 15.96 -19.63 3.39
C GLU A 2 14.75 -18.68 3.36
N ASN A 3 13.53 -19.20 3.52
CA ASN A 3 12.31 -18.39 3.51
C ASN A 3 12.22 -17.37 4.67
N SER A 4 12.80 -17.66 5.84
CA SER A 4 12.81 -16.73 6.97
C SER A 4 13.78 -15.57 6.76
N ALA A 5 14.93 -15.83 6.14
CA ALA A 5 15.92 -14.79 5.83
C ALA A 5 15.39 -13.83 4.74
N LEU A 6 14.74 -14.36 3.71
CA LEU A 6 14.12 -13.56 2.65
C LEU A 6 13.01 -12.66 3.22
N ARG A 7 12.10 -13.23 4.02
CA ARG A 7 11.03 -12.47 4.69
C ARG A 7 11.59 -11.31 5.51
N PHE A 8 12.57 -11.57 6.36
CA PHE A 8 13.21 -10.54 7.18
C PHE A 8 13.85 -9.43 6.35
N ARG A 9 14.46 -9.77 5.22
CA ARG A 9 15.05 -8.78 4.31
C ARG A 9 13.98 -7.89 3.67
N ILE A 10 12.90 -8.49 3.16
CA ILE A 10 11.77 -7.75 2.57
C ILE A 10 11.15 -6.82 3.61
N GLU A 11 10.98 -7.29 4.84
CA GLU A 11 10.47 -6.50 5.96
C GLU A 11 11.33 -5.26 6.26
N LYS A 12 12.64 -5.44 6.39
CA LYS A 12 13.56 -4.31 6.58
C LYS A 12 13.53 -3.33 5.41
N GLU A 13 13.51 -3.83 4.17
CA GLU A 13 13.53 -2.98 2.97
C GLU A 13 12.22 -2.19 2.82
N ILE A 14 11.05 -2.78 3.08
CA ILE A 14 9.77 -2.05 3.02
C ILE A 14 9.67 -1.03 4.15
N GLU A 15 10.10 -1.35 5.37
CA GLU A 15 10.10 -0.39 6.47
C GLU A 15 11.02 0.80 6.22
N LYS A 16 12.18 0.55 5.62
CA LYS A 16 13.10 1.59 5.18
C LYS A 16 12.43 2.48 4.14
N LEU A 17 11.79 1.87 3.14
CA LEU A 17 11.08 2.60 2.08
C LEU A 17 9.98 3.51 2.65
N ILE A 18 9.19 3.02 3.60
CA ILE A 18 8.17 3.82 4.32
C ILE A 18 8.81 4.98 5.10
N SER A 19 9.97 4.73 5.72
CA SER A 19 10.66 5.76 6.49
C SER A 19 11.18 6.88 5.58
N GLU A 20 11.70 6.54 4.40
CA GLU A 20 12.15 7.50 3.39
C GLU A 20 10.98 8.28 2.77
N SER A 21 9.86 7.59 2.50
CA SER A 21 8.68 8.21 1.91
C SER A 21 8.02 9.24 2.83
N CYS A 22 8.14 9.07 4.14
CA CYS A 22 7.55 9.97 5.15
C CYS A 22 8.51 11.04 5.68
N ALA A 23 9.74 11.13 5.15
CA ALA A 23 10.80 11.96 5.72
C ALA A 23 10.54 13.48 5.60
N ASN A 24 9.88 13.92 4.52
CA ASN A 24 9.52 15.31 4.29
C ASN A 24 8.32 15.42 3.31
N PRO A 25 7.61 16.56 3.25
CA PRO A 25 6.42 16.70 2.42
C PRO A 25 6.63 16.41 0.93
N GLN A 26 7.74 16.84 0.35
CA GLN A 26 8.07 16.60 -1.07
C GLN A 26 8.29 15.11 -1.36
N SER A 27 8.85 14.37 -0.41
CA SER A 27 8.94 12.91 -0.47
C SER A 27 7.54 12.31 -0.41
N THR A 28 6.73 12.74 0.56
CA THR A 28 5.39 12.19 0.77
C THR A 28 4.52 12.24 -0.49
N GLU A 29 4.54 13.35 -1.22
CA GLU A 29 3.81 13.48 -2.50
C GLU A 29 4.33 12.52 -3.57
N LYS A 30 5.66 12.38 -3.72
CA LYS A 30 6.27 11.47 -4.70
C LYS A 30 5.96 10.00 -4.43
N PHE A 31 5.72 9.66 -3.16
CA PHE A 31 5.44 8.30 -2.70
C PHE A 31 3.96 8.05 -2.38
N GLU A 32 3.04 8.94 -2.78
CA GLU A 32 1.60 8.73 -2.54
C GLU A 32 1.14 7.36 -3.06
N THR A 33 1.59 6.96 -4.24
CA THR A 33 1.27 5.65 -4.83
C THR A 33 1.77 4.47 -3.99
N LEU A 34 2.86 4.61 -3.24
CA LEU A 34 3.31 3.62 -2.26
C LEU A 34 2.33 3.55 -1.08
N HIS A 35 2.01 4.70 -0.50
CA HIS A 35 1.14 4.80 0.67
C HIS A 35 -0.26 4.23 0.38
N VAL A 36 -0.83 4.62 -0.76
CA VAL A 36 -2.11 4.12 -1.26
C VAL A 36 -2.06 2.61 -1.48
N ALA A 37 -1.00 2.08 -2.11
CA ALA A 37 -0.90 0.65 -2.35
C ALA A 37 -0.86 -0.18 -1.06
N ILE A 38 -0.10 0.28 -0.05
CA ILE A 38 -0.05 -0.37 1.28
C ILE A 38 -1.44 -0.42 1.91
N LEU A 39 -2.16 0.70 1.90
CA LEU A 39 -3.49 0.80 2.52
C LEU A 39 -4.55 0.00 1.76
N LYS A 40 -4.55 0.05 0.42
CA LYS A 40 -5.45 -0.79 -0.41
C LYS A 40 -5.25 -2.27 -0.10
N LYS A 41 -3.99 -2.69 0.03
CA LYS A 41 -3.64 -4.08 0.34
C LYS A 41 -4.09 -4.50 1.74
N TYR A 42 -3.83 -3.69 2.75
CA TYR A 42 -4.12 -4.00 4.16
C TYR A 42 -5.63 -4.00 4.45
N TYR A 43 -6.35 -2.98 3.99
CA TYR A 43 -7.79 -2.83 4.27
C TYR A 43 -8.70 -3.50 3.24
N ASN A 44 -8.14 -4.17 2.22
CA ASN A 44 -8.92 -4.63 1.07
C ASN A 44 -9.77 -3.51 0.45
N ALA A 45 -9.16 -2.33 0.27
CA ALA A 45 -9.87 -1.14 -0.18
C ALA A 45 -9.84 -1.00 -1.70
N ALA A 46 -11.01 -0.75 -2.29
CA ALA A 46 -11.16 -0.42 -3.70
C ALA A 46 -10.56 0.95 -4.00
N ASP A 47 -10.78 1.91 -3.09
CA ASP A 47 -10.18 3.23 -3.18
C ASP A 47 -9.60 3.76 -1.87
N VAL A 48 -8.58 4.61 -1.99
CA VAL A 48 -7.87 5.25 -0.88
C VAL A 48 -7.45 6.65 -1.30
N SER A 49 -7.80 7.65 -0.48
CA SER A 49 -7.35 9.03 -0.59
C SER A 49 -6.71 9.46 0.73
N ILE A 50 -5.57 10.15 0.67
CA ILE A 50 -4.83 10.56 1.86
C ILE A 50 -4.73 12.08 1.89
N ASP A 51 -5.29 12.68 2.94
CA ASP A 51 -5.06 14.09 3.25
C ASP A 51 -3.91 14.18 4.26
N TYR A 52 -2.70 14.41 3.76
CA TYR A 52 -1.49 14.52 4.59
C TYR A 52 -1.52 15.73 5.52
N HIS A 53 -2.17 16.82 5.13
CA HIS A 53 -2.25 18.05 5.93
C HIS A 53 -3.21 17.89 7.11
N ARG A 54 -4.39 17.31 6.87
CA ARG A 54 -5.41 17.04 7.90
C ARG A 54 -5.20 15.71 8.62
N LYS A 55 -4.20 14.94 8.21
CA LYS A 55 -3.84 13.62 8.74
C LYS A 55 -5.00 12.63 8.71
N ARG A 56 -5.62 12.50 7.54
CA ARG A 56 -6.78 11.63 7.30
C ARG A 56 -6.55 10.68 6.15
N VAL A 57 -7.14 9.49 6.25
CA VAL A 57 -7.26 8.55 5.15
C VAL A 57 -8.72 8.23 4.94
N ALA A 58 -9.24 8.58 3.78
CA ALA A 58 -10.55 8.15 3.31
C ALA A 58 -10.39 6.88 2.47
N MET A 59 -11.23 5.88 2.67
CA MET A 59 -11.16 4.59 1.99
C MET A 59 -12.54 4.05 1.70
N ASP A 60 -12.66 3.31 0.61
CA ASP A 60 -13.84 2.48 0.32
C ASP A 60 -13.44 1.01 0.42
N ILE A 61 -13.82 0.39 1.54
CA ILE A 61 -13.41 -0.96 1.93
C ILE A 61 -14.38 -1.99 1.36
N VAL A 62 -13.88 -3.02 0.69
CA VAL A 62 -14.72 -4.12 0.18
C VAL A 62 -15.17 -5.00 1.34
N MET A 63 -16.49 -5.06 1.57
CA MET A 63 -17.10 -5.78 2.70
C MET A 63 -17.39 -7.26 2.38
N ASP A 64 -17.82 -7.53 1.15
CA ASP A 64 -18.14 -8.87 0.66
C ASP A 64 -17.78 -8.95 -0.83
N ASP A 65 -16.92 -9.89 -1.19
CA ASP A 65 -16.45 -10.12 -2.56
C ASP A 65 -17.03 -11.39 -3.20
N LYS A 66 -18.02 -12.04 -2.58
CA LYS A 66 -18.65 -13.27 -3.13
C LYS A 66 -19.19 -13.11 -4.56
N ASN A 67 -19.62 -11.90 -4.90
CA ASN A 67 -20.20 -11.60 -6.21
C ASN A 67 -19.17 -11.05 -7.21
N TYR A 68 -17.90 -10.96 -6.82
CA TYR A 68 -16.83 -10.52 -7.71
C TYR A 68 -16.56 -11.60 -8.78
N ASP A 69 -16.76 -11.23 -10.04
CA ASP A 69 -16.42 -12.05 -11.20
C ASP A 69 -15.27 -11.39 -11.98
N PRO A 70 -14.05 -11.96 -11.98
CA PRO A 70 -12.92 -11.39 -12.70
C PRO A 70 -13.09 -11.42 -14.23
N THR A 71 -14.08 -12.15 -14.75
CA THR A 71 -14.35 -12.28 -16.19
C THR A 71 -15.32 -11.22 -16.73
N LYS A 72 -15.88 -10.38 -15.86
CA LYS A 72 -16.91 -9.38 -16.21
C LYS A 72 -16.66 -8.03 -15.55
N VAL A 73 -17.34 -7.01 -16.09
CA VAL A 73 -17.43 -5.71 -15.43
C VAL A 73 -18.39 -5.83 -14.24
N ASN A 74 -17.85 -5.75 -13.03
CA ASN A 74 -18.62 -5.80 -11.79
C ASN A 74 -19.26 -4.42 -11.55
N THR A 75 -20.59 -4.33 -11.62
CA THR A 75 -21.32 -3.07 -11.46
C THR A 75 -21.72 -2.78 -10.01
N TYR A 76 -21.65 -3.78 -9.13
CA TYR A 76 -21.98 -3.65 -7.71
C TYR A 76 -21.10 -4.55 -6.87
N ILE A 77 -20.34 -3.94 -5.96
CA ILE A 77 -19.61 -4.61 -4.88
C ILE A 77 -19.95 -3.83 -3.60
N PRO A 78 -20.39 -4.49 -2.51
CA PRO A 78 -20.65 -3.80 -1.25
C PRO A 78 -19.39 -3.15 -0.69
N LEU A 79 -19.44 -1.82 -0.48
CA LEU A 79 -18.34 -1.02 0.07
C LEU A 79 -18.73 -0.38 1.40
N LEU A 80 -17.78 -0.27 2.32
CA LEU A 80 -17.85 0.54 3.53
C LEU A 80 -16.94 1.75 3.37
N HIS A 81 -17.53 2.94 3.41
CA HIS A 81 -16.75 4.18 3.47
C HIS A 81 -16.17 4.38 4.87
N ALA A 82 -14.85 4.55 4.97
CA ALA A 82 -14.15 4.80 6.21
C ALA A 82 -13.28 6.06 6.11
N ASN A 83 -13.23 6.84 7.19
CA ASN A 83 -12.37 8.03 7.29
C ASN A 83 -11.58 7.97 8.61
N LEU A 84 -10.31 7.59 8.51
CA LEU A 84 -9.45 7.34 9.67
C LEU A 84 -8.50 8.51 9.90
N LEU A 85 -8.29 8.86 11.17
CA LEU A 85 -7.28 9.84 11.60
C LEU A 85 -5.97 9.12 11.95
N PHE A 86 -4.85 9.70 11.56
CA PHE A 86 -3.52 9.22 12.00
C PHE A 86 -2.74 10.32 12.70
N LYS A 87 -1.91 9.95 13.69
CA LYS A 87 -1.02 10.91 14.37
C LYS A 87 0.31 11.07 13.63
N ASN A 88 0.87 9.93 13.22
CA ASN A 88 2.14 9.80 12.51
C ASN A 88 1.93 8.87 11.31
N LEU A 89 2.21 9.35 10.10
CA LEU A 89 2.01 8.59 8.87
C LEU A 89 2.92 7.35 8.80
N LYS A 90 4.19 7.50 9.18
CA LYS A 90 5.18 6.42 9.14
C LYS A 90 4.75 5.26 10.02
N ASP A 91 4.38 5.54 11.26
CA ASP A 91 3.99 4.50 12.21
C ASP A 91 2.66 3.86 11.80
N PHE A 92 1.72 4.66 11.27
CA PHE A 92 0.47 4.15 10.71
C PHE A 92 0.70 3.18 9.55
N LEU A 93 1.51 3.56 8.54
CA LEU A 93 1.82 2.69 7.41
C LEU A 93 2.58 1.43 7.82
N LYS A 94 3.52 1.53 8.77
CA LYS A 94 4.22 0.35 9.31
C LYS A 94 3.26 -0.62 10.00
N SER A 95 2.24 -0.11 10.68
CA SER A 95 1.21 -0.97 11.29
C SER A 95 0.35 -1.73 10.29
N CYS A 96 0.36 -1.32 9.02
CA CYS A 96 -0.36 -1.97 7.91
C CYS A 96 0.49 -3.01 7.17
N ILE A 97 1.66 -3.39 7.70
CA ILE A 97 2.55 -4.36 7.05
C ILE A 97 2.31 -5.76 7.59
N GLU A 98 1.94 -6.67 6.69
CA GLU A 98 1.62 -8.07 7.01
C GLU A 98 2.56 -9.02 6.28
N MET A 99 3.58 -9.51 6.98
CA MET A 99 4.63 -10.38 6.43
C MET A 99 4.22 -11.85 6.29
N ASP A 100 3.04 -12.12 5.75
CA ASP A 100 2.61 -13.47 5.41
C ASP A 100 3.11 -13.90 4.01
N THR A 101 3.08 -15.19 3.72
CA THR A 101 3.56 -15.73 2.44
C THR A 101 2.76 -15.22 1.23
N LYS A 102 1.50 -14.82 1.41
CA LYS A 102 0.62 -14.31 0.36
C LYS A 102 0.99 -12.88 -0.03
N ASN A 103 1.58 -12.13 0.89
CA ASN A 103 1.88 -10.71 0.74
C ASN A 103 3.35 -10.43 0.40
N LEU A 104 4.26 -11.39 0.59
CA LEU A 104 5.70 -11.20 0.27
C LEU A 104 5.94 -10.73 -1.17
N GLY A 105 5.25 -11.34 -2.15
CA GLY A 105 5.38 -10.96 -3.56
C GLY A 105 4.94 -9.52 -3.83
N PHE A 106 3.91 -9.06 -3.13
CA PHE A 106 3.42 -7.68 -3.22
C PHE A 106 4.46 -6.69 -2.72
N TYR A 107 5.02 -6.90 -1.52
CA TYR A 107 6.03 -5.98 -0.96
C TYR A 107 7.34 -6.00 -1.76
N ALA A 108 7.79 -7.18 -2.22
CA ALA A 108 8.95 -7.29 -3.11
C ALA A 108 8.75 -6.49 -4.41
N GLY A 109 7.52 -6.52 -4.97
CA GLY A 109 7.13 -5.73 -6.13
C GLY A 109 7.19 -4.21 -5.87
N LEU A 110 6.68 -3.76 -4.73
CA LEU A 110 6.78 -2.35 -4.31
C LEU A 110 8.23 -1.91 -4.16
N ILE A 111 9.04 -2.66 -3.41
CA ILE A 111 10.47 -2.37 -3.24
C ILE A 111 11.16 -2.24 -4.60
N ARG A 112 10.94 -3.20 -5.51
CA ARG A 112 11.53 -3.17 -6.85
C ARG A 112 11.11 -1.94 -7.65
N ARG A 113 9.83 -1.56 -7.60
CA ARG A 113 9.29 -0.39 -8.31
C ARG A 113 9.95 0.91 -7.84
N PHE A 114 10.14 1.06 -6.53
CA PHE A 114 10.69 2.30 -5.96
C PHE A 114 12.22 2.31 -5.86
N ALA A 115 12.88 1.14 -5.87
CA ALA A 115 14.33 1.03 -5.99
C ALA A 115 14.83 1.40 -7.40
N LYS A 116 14.00 1.17 -8.44
CA LYS A 116 14.28 1.59 -9.82
C LYS A 116 14.03 3.09 -10.00
N LYS A 117 14.98 3.92 -9.56
CA LYS A 117 15.01 5.36 -9.89
C LYS A 117 15.33 5.66 -11.38
N GLU A 118 15.53 4.66 -12.24
CA GLU A 118 15.70 4.84 -13.69
C GLU A 118 15.11 3.69 -14.51
N VAL A 119 13.78 3.61 -14.61
CA VAL A 119 13.18 3.00 -15.80
C VAL A 119 12.13 3.96 -16.32
N LYS A 120 12.48 4.71 -17.38
CA LYS A 120 11.47 5.34 -18.23
C LYS A 120 10.56 4.21 -18.72
N LEU A 121 9.34 4.17 -18.20
CA LEU A 121 8.28 3.38 -18.80
C LEU A 121 7.84 4.12 -20.05
N THR A 122 8.54 3.86 -21.16
CA THR A 122 7.98 4.16 -22.48
C THR A 122 6.82 3.20 -22.69
N ILE A 123 5.63 3.76 -22.84
CA ILE A 123 4.45 3.02 -23.28
C ILE A 123 4.75 2.62 -24.73
N VAL A 124 4.76 1.31 -25.00
CA VAL A 124 4.70 0.76 -26.36
C VAL A 124 3.23 0.56 -26.71
#